data_AF-A0A5B7CC73-F1
#
_entry.id   AF-A0A5B7CC73-F1
#
_cell.length_a   1.000
_cell.length_b   1.000
_cell.length_c   1.000
_cell.angle_alpha   90.00
_cell.angle_beta   90.00
_cell.angle_gamma   90.00
#
_symmetry.space_group_name_H-M   'P 1'
#
loop_
_entity.id
_entity.type
_entity.pdbx_description
1 polymer ?
#
loop_
_entity_poly.entity_id
_entity_poly.type
_entity_poly.pdbx_seq_one_letter_code
_entity_poly.pdbx_strand_id
1 'polypeptide(L)'
;ELLITTYAGKIHISTYIYIYIVMILYICTLELIPGLYRYRVGDILRVAGFKNKAPQFNFICRKNVVLSIDSDKTDEVELQNAVKNAANHLSRFDASLIEYTSYAYTSAIPGHYVLYWEVGLSSATPTPIPPSVFEDCCLTIEESLNSVYRQGRVSDKSIGPLEIKIVESGTFDKLMDYALSNGASINQYKAPRCVKYTPIIELLNSRVVSNYFSPKCPKWVPGHKQWCTKN
;
A
#
# COMPACT_ATOMS: atom_id res chain seq x y z
N GLU A 1 -23.84 28.03 7.45
CA GLU A 1 -24.54 27.62 6.21
C GLU A 1 -23.52 27.19 5.18
N LEU A 2 -23.41 25.88 4.90
CA LEU A 2 -22.70 25.42 3.71
C LEU A 2 -23.62 25.67 2.52
N LEU A 3 -23.12 26.39 1.51
CA LEU A 3 -23.84 26.65 0.27
C LEU A 3 -24.09 25.30 -0.45
N ILE A 4 -25.24 24.72 -0.15
CA ILE A 4 -25.96 23.85 -1.07
C ILE A 4 -26.49 24.81 -2.12
N THR A 5 -25.77 24.99 -3.23
CA THR A 5 -26.38 25.58 -4.42
C THR A 5 -27.32 24.54 -5.03
N THR A 6 -28.46 24.34 -4.37
CA THR A 6 -29.67 23.84 -5.03
C THR A 6 -30.03 24.88 -6.08
N TYR A 7 -29.65 24.63 -7.33
CA TYR A 7 -30.28 25.30 -8.46
C TYR A 7 -31.72 24.77 -8.54
N ALA A 8 -32.62 25.50 -7.90
CA ALA A 8 -34.07 25.34 -8.04
C ALA A 8 -34.49 25.87 -9.41
N GLY A 9 -34.28 25.06 -10.45
CA GLY A 9 -34.85 25.27 -11.78
C GLY A 9 -35.59 24.00 -12.17
N LYS A 10 -36.88 24.11 -12.52
CA LYS A 10 -37.63 23.03 -13.17
C LYS A 10 -36.86 22.60 -14.42
N ILE A 11 -36.18 21.47 -14.37
CA ILE A 11 -35.69 20.80 -15.56
C ILE A 11 -36.82 19.89 -16.02
N HIS A 12 -37.48 20.29 -17.10
CA HIS A 12 -38.32 19.40 -17.89
C HIS A 12 -37.36 18.40 -18.55
N ILE A 13 -37.20 17.22 -17.94
CA ILE A 13 -36.35 16.17 -18.48
C ILE A 13 -37.20 15.37 -19.47
N SER A 14 -37.02 15.68 -20.75
CA SER A 14 -37.49 14.83 -21.84
C SER A 14 -36.84 13.45 -21.71
N THR A 15 -37.65 12.41 -21.82
CA THR A 15 -37.48 11.02 -21.35
C THR A 15 -36.33 10.21 -21.98
N TYR A 16 -35.45 10.81 -22.77
CA TYR A 16 -34.42 10.09 -23.49
C TYR A 16 -33.16 10.95 -23.51
N ILE A 17 -32.01 10.34 -23.21
CA ILE A 17 -30.62 10.86 -23.31
C ILE A 17 -29.95 11.03 -21.92
N TYR A 18 -28.97 10.14 -21.69
CA TYR A 18 -28.03 10.02 -20.55
C TYR A 18 -28.41 9.14 -19.35
N ILE A 19 -28.71 7.89 -19.68
CA ILE A 19 -28.29 6.70 -18.93
C ILE A 19 -26.73 6.61 -18.94
N TYR A 20 -26.04 7.62 -18.40
CA TYR A 20 -24.60 7.59 -18.17
C TYR A 20 -24.33 7.74 -16.67
N ILE A 21 -24.18 6.60 -16.02
CA ILE A 21 -23.16 6.27 -15.02
C ILE A 21 -22.37 7.51 -14.53
N VAL A 22 -22.81 8.14 -13.44
CA VAL A 22 -21.91 8.97 -12.62
C VAL A 22 -21.92 8.39 -11.21
N MET A 23 -20.97 7.50 -10.95
CA MET A 23 -20.60 7.11 -9.60
C MET A 23 -19.90 8.33 -8.96
N ILE A 24 -20.65 9.21 -8.31
CA ILE A 24 -20.06 10.41 -7.70
C ILE A 24 -19.25 9.98 -6.47
N LEU A 25 -17.93 10.02 -6.61
CA LEU A 25 -16.96 9.81 -5.53
C LEU A 25 -16.68 11.15 -4.85
N TYR A 26 -16.79 11.19 -3.52
CA TYR A 26 -16.50 12.39 -2.74
C TYR A 26 -15.19 12.24 -1.97
N ILE A 27 -14.41 13.32 -1.91
CA ILE A 27 -13.29 13.47 -0.98
C ILE A 27 -13.84 14.20 0.24
N CYS A 28 -13.73 13.59 1.43
CA CYS A 28 -14.19 14.23 2.66
C CYS A 28 -13.32 15.45 2.98
N THR A 29 -13.95 16.61 3.18
CA THR A 29 -13.32 17.82 3.69
C THR A 29 -13.94 18.23 5.02
N LEU A 30 -13.13 18.51 6.04
CA LEU A 30 -13.61 18.90 7.36
C LEU A 30 -13.42 20.39 7.61
N GLU A 31 -14.41 20.96 8.30
CA GLU A 31 -14.29 22.22 9.05
C GLU A 31 -14.48 21.85 10.52
N LEU A 32 -13.40 21.86 11.30
CA LEU A 32 -13.41 21.51 12.72
C LEU A 32 -13.01 22.74 13.53
N ILE A 33 -13.59 22.88 14.73
CA ILE A 33 -13.38 24.01 15.64
C ILE A 33 -11.88 24.32 15.93
N PRO A 34 -10.90 23.39 15.91
CA PRO A 34 -9.49 23.74 15.94
C PRO A 34 -8.96 24.03 14.53
N GLY A 35 -9.35 25.18 13.95
CA GLY A 35 -8.60 25.85 12.87
C GLY A 35 -8.37 25.11 11.55
N LEU A 36 -8.98 23.95 11.32
CA LEU A 36 -8.88 23.21 10.07
C LEU A 36 -10.01 23.66 9.14
N TYR A 37 -9.68 24.43 8.11
CA TYR A 37 -10.64 24.91 7.11
C TYR A 37 -10.45 24.18 5.78
N ARG A 38 -11.50 23.52 5.29
CA ARG A 38 -11.53 22.78 4.01
C ARG A 38 -10.39 21.75 3.87
N TYR A 39 -10.00 21.12 4.97
CA TYR A 39 -8.91 20.15 4.98
C TYR A 39 -9.35 18.85 4.30
N ARG A 40 -8.63 18.42 3.26
CA ARG A 40 -8.90 17.16 2.55
C ARG A 40 -8.43 15.98 3.40
N VAL A 41 -9.37 15.21 3.94
CA VAL A 41 -9.10 14.03 4.77
C VAL A 41 -8.46 12.90 3.96
N GLY A 42 -8.74 12.84 2.66
CA GLY A 42 -8.20 11.82 1.76
C GLY A 42 -9.02 10.53 1.69
N ASP A 43 -10.12 10.43 2.43
CA ASP A 43 -11.05 9.29 2.35
C ASP A 43 -11.95 9.44 1.13
N ILE A 44 -12.11 8.32 0.41
CA ILE A 44 -12.97 8.18 -0.76
C ILE A 44 -14.25 7.47 -0.32
N LEU A 45 -15.36 8.19 -0.47
CA LEU A 45 -16.69 7.76 -0.02
C LEU A 45 -17.64 7.64 -1.22
N ARG A 46 -18.47 6.60 -1.22
CA ARG A 46 -19.60 6.44 -2.16
C ARG A 46 -20.91 6.66 -1.42
N VAL A 47 -21.78 7.50 -1.96
CA VAL A 47 -23.12 7.69 -1.41
C VAL A 47 -23.89 6.37 -1.51
N ALA A 48 -24.35 5.86 -0.37
CA ALA A 48 -25.11 4.63 -0.25
C ALA A 48 -26.63 4.89 -0.20
N GLY A 49 -27.03 6.09 0.23
CA GLY A 49 -28.42 6.47 0.41
C GLY A 49 -28.53 7.74 1.24
N PHE A 50 -29.74 8.04 1.70
CA PHE A 50 -30.02 9.18 2.56
C PHE A 50 -30.92 8.74 3.71
N LYS A 51 -30.58 9.17 4.92
CA LYS A 51 -31.49 9.14 6.06
C LYS A 51 -32.08 10.53 6.22
N ASN A 52 -33.32 10.71 5.80
CA ASN A 52 -33.95 12.03 5.63
C ASN A 52 -33.13 12.91 4.67
N LYS A 53 -32.59 14.03 5.15
CA LYS A 53 -31.72 14.93 4.38
C LYS A 53 -30.23 14.64 4.57
N ALA A 54 -29.85 13.71 5.44
CA ALA A 54 -28.45 13.37 5.71
C ALA A 54 -27.96 12.26 4.76
N PRO A 55 -26.88 12.48 3.99
CA PRO A 55 -26.30 11.44 3.16
C PRO A 55 -25.65 10.34 4.00
N GLN A 56 -25.78 9.10 3.54
CA GLN A 56 -25.10 7.93 4.09
C GLN A 56 -24.02 7.50 3.11
N PHE A 57 -22.85 7.14 3.64
CA PHE A 57 -21.68 6.83 2.84
C PHE A 57 -21.18 5.42 3.12
N ASN A 58 -20.86 4.70 2.04
CA ASN A 58 -20.00 3.53 2.09
C ASN A 58 -18.55 4.00 1.95
N PHE A 59 -17.71 3.61 2.91
CA PHE A 59 -16.27 3.82 2.82
C PHE A 59 -15.69 2.90 1.74
N ILE A 60 -14.96 3.47 0.79
CA ILE A 60 -14.28 2.69 -0.25
C ILE A 60 -12.83 2.46 0.14
N CYS A 61 -12.07 3.54 0.26
CA CYS A 61 -10.65 3.49 0.61
C CYS A 61 -10.14 4.87 1.02
N ARG A 62 -8.93 4.90 1.58
CA ARG A 62 -8.17 6.13 1.75
C ARG A 62 -7.21 6.28 0.58
N LYS A 63 -7.20 7.46 -0.04
CA LYS A 63 -6.36 7.75 -1.19
C LYS A 63 -4.89 7.53 -0.83
N ASN A 64 -4.15 6.89 -1.74
CA ASN A 64 -2.72 6.58 -1.65
C ASN A 64 -2.30 5.54 -0.60
N VAL A 65 -3.20 4.83 0.08
CA VAL A 65 -2.78 3.75 1.00
C VAL A 65 -2.61 2.43 0.23
N VAL A 66 -1.39 1.91 0.23
CA VAL A 66 -0.99 0.69 -0.48
C VAL A 66 -0.99 -0.51 0.46
N LEU A 67 -0.43 -0.37 1.65
CA LEU A 67 -0.41 -1.41 2.69
C LEU A 67 -0.93 -0.85 4.02
N SER A 68 -1.57 -1.72 4.79
CA SER A 68 -2.10 -1.44 6.13
C SER A 68 -2.46 -2.78 6.80
N ILE A 69 -2.00 -3.00 8.04
CA ILE A 69 -2.36 -4.15 8.88
C ILE A 69 -3.30 -3.73 10.01
N ASP A 70 -2.96 -2.65 10.70
CA ASP A 70 -3.73 -2.08 11.80
C ASP A 70 -3.95 -0.58 11.55
N SER A 71 -3.37 0.29 12.37
CA SER A 71 -3.47 1.74 12.25
C SER A 71 -2.43 2.33 11.28
N ASP A 72 -1.48 1.51 10.85
CA ASP A 72 -0.43 1.87 9.91
C ASP A 72 -0.99 2.08 8.51
N LYS A 73 -0.45 3.09 7.83
CA LYS A 73 -0.82 3.46 6.47
C LYS A 73 0.46 3.72 5.71
N THR A 74 0.84 2.80 4.85
CA THR A 74 2.00 2.94 3.98
C THR A 74 1.54 3.30 2.58
N ASP A 75 2.10 4.38 2.02
CA ASP A 75 1.82 4.80 0.65
C ASP A 75 2.81 4.21 -0.36
N GLU A 76 2.51 4.39 -1.65
CA GLU A 76 3.34 3.84 -2.73
C GLU A 76 4.74 4.45 -2.76
N VAL A 77 4.84 5.75 -2.47
CA VAL A 77 6.10 6.50 -2.55
C VAL A 77 7.02 6.08 -1.41
N GLU A 78 6.46 5.95 -0.21
CA GLU A 78 7.13 5.44 0.97
C GLU A 78 7.64 4.02 0.75
N LEU A 79 6.79 3.11 0.25
CA LEU A 79 7.18 1.74 -0.04
C LEU A 79 8.27 1.68 -1.12
N GLN A 80 8.13 2.45 -2.20
CA GLN A 80 9.12 2.52 -3.28
C GLN A 80 10.49 3.01 -2.77
N ASN A 81 10.50 4.02 -1.91
CA ASN A 81 11.74 4.53 -1.32
C ASN A 81 12.36 3.51 -0.37
N ALA A 82 11.56 2.85 0.46
CA ALA A 82 12.03 1.81 1.38
C ALA A 82 12.66 0.61 0.63
N VAL A 83 12.00 0.14 -0.42
CA VAL A 83 12.51 -0.93 -1.29
C VAL A 83 13.78 -0.51 -2.02
N LYS A 84 13.84 0.73 -2.54
CA LYS A 84 15.05 1.26 -3.17
C LYS A 84 16.23 1.31 -2.20
N ASN A 85 16.00 1.71 -0.95
CA ASN A 85 17.04 1.74 0.07
C ASN A 85 17.58 0.33 0.37
N ALA A 86 16.67 -0.64 0.50
CA ALA A 86 17.04 -2.04 0.76
C ALA A 86 17.74 -2.70 -0.43
N ALA A 87 17.31 -2.42 -1.66
CA ALA A 87 17.93 -2.96 -2.88
C ALA A 87 19.42 -2.58 -3.02
N ASN A 88 19.86 -1.49 -2.39
CA ASN A 88 21.29 -1.11 -2.36
C ASN A 88 22.17 -2.19 -1.71
N HIS A 89 21.64 -3.02 -0.81
CA HIS A 89 22.40 -4.12 -0.20
C HIS A 89 22.73 -5.22 -1.21
N LEU A 90 21.90 -5.41 -2.24
CA LEU A 90 22.11 -6.41 -3.30
C LEU A 90 23.26 -6.03 -4.25
N SER A 91 23.52 -4.73 -4.41
CA SER A 91 24.53 -4.22 -5.35
C SER A 91 25.94 -4.75 -5.10
N ARG A 92 26.25 -5.17 -3.85
CA ARG A 92 27.54 -5.74 -3.45
C ARG A 92 27.77 -7.17 -3.96
N PHE A 93 26.72 -7.83 -4.46
CA PHE A 93 26.71 -9.22 -4.90
C PHE A 93 26.41 -9.33 -6.40
N ASP A 94 26.61 -8.25 -7.17
CA ASP A 94 26.25 -8.16 -8.60
C ASP A 94 24.78 -8.52 -8.89
N ALA A 95 23.92 -8.30 -7.89
CA ALA A 95 22.50 -8.58 -7.95
C ALA A 95 21.69 -7.27 -7.92
N SER A 96 20.59 -7.27 -8.65
CA SER A 96 19.68 -6.14 -8.72
C SER A 96 18.24 -6.61 -8.57
N LEU A 97 17.40 -5.75 -7.98
CA LEU A 97 15.97 -5.97 -7.94
C LEU A 97 15.39 -5.65 -9.33
N ILE A 98 14.85 -6.65 -10.02
CA ILE A 98 14.21 -6.48 -11.33
C ILE A 98 12.84 -5.85 -11.13
N GLU A 99 12.00 -6.51 -10.33
CA GLU A 99 10.64 -6.06 -10.06
C GLU A 99 10.19 -6.52 -8.67
N TYR A 100 9.22 -5.80 -8.11
CA TYR A 100 8.61 -6.19 -6.84
C TYR A 100 7.12 -5.85 -6.77
N THR A 101 6.42 -6.61 -5.93
CA THR A 101 5.07 -6.30 -5.48
C THR A 101 4.94 -6.59 -3.99
N SER A 102 3.84 -6.15 -3.38
CA SER A 102 3.58 -6.32 -1.95
C SER A 102 2.18 -6.81 -1.65
N TYR A 103 2.01 -7.36 -0.46
CA TYR A 103 0.73 -7.84 0.06
C TYR A 103 0.70 -7.69 1.58
N ALA A 104 -0.48 -7.35 2.11
CA ALA A 104 -0.73 -7.31 3.55
C ALA A 104 -1.25 -8.68 4.00
N TYR A 105 -0.42 -9.47 4.67
CA TYR A 105 -0.79 -10.78 5.17
C TYR A 105 -1.53 -10.67 6.50
N THR A 106 -2.84 -10.88 6.47
CA THR A 106 -3.74 -10.71 7.62
C THR A 106 -4.28 -12.03 8.17
N SER A 107 -3.83 -13.17 7.63
CA SER A 107 -4.26 -14.50 8.10
C SER A 107 -3.54 -14.95 9.37
N ALA A 108 -2.37 -14.37 9.69
CA ALA A 108 -1.71 -14.54 10.98
C ALA A 108 -2.01 -13.36 11.92
N ILE A 109 -1.85 -13.62 13.22
CA ILE A 109 -1.99 -12.62 14.28
C ILE A 109 -0.67 -12.58 15.06
N PRO A 110 0.07 -11.46 15.05
CA PRO A 110 -0.18 -10.25 14.27
C PRO A 110 0.05 -10.46 12.76
N GLY A 111 -0.68 -9.71 11.93
CA GLY A 111 -0.45 -9.68 10.49
C GLY A 111 0.85 -8.97 10.13
N HIS A 112 1.37 -9.17 8.92
CA HIS A 112 2.65 -8.57 8.50
C HIS A 112 2.67 -8.22 7.01
N TYR A 113 3.67 -7.42 6.63
CA TYR A 113 3.89 -7.07 5.23
C TYR A 113 4.71 -8.15 4.54
N VAL A 114 4.27 -8.56 3.35
CA VAL A 114 4.96 -9.51 2.49
C VAL A 114 5.35 -8.79 1.21
N LEU A 115 6.62 -8.86 0.83
CA LEU A 115 7.13 -8.33 -0.43
C LEU A 115 7.65 -9.47 -1.29
N TYR A 116 7.19 -9.54 -2.54
CA TYR A 116 7.73 -10.47 -3.53
C TYR A 116 8.78 -9.77 -4.35
N TRP A 117 10.00 -10.32 -4.38
CA TRP A 117 11.14 -9.75 -5.08
C TRP A 117 11.61 -10.71 -6.17
N GLU A 118 11.65 -10.22 -7.41
CA GLU A 118 12.36 -10.89 -8.49
C GLU A 118 13.76 -10.29 -8.61
N VAL A 119 14.79 -11.11 -8.37
CA VAL A 119 16.18 -10.67 -8.32
C VAL A 119 16.91 -11.16 -9.57
N GLY A 120 17.56 -10.22 -10.25
CA GLY A 120 18.43 -10.49 -11.40
C GLY A 120 19.88 -10.57 -10.98
N LEU A 121 20.62 -11.51 -11.55
CA LEU A 121 22.07 -11.60 -11.38
C LEU A 121 22.75 -11.10 -12.64
N SER A 122 23.71 -10.19 -12.48
CA SER A 122 24.39 -9.53 -13.62
C SER A 122 25.65 -10.28 -14.08
N SER A 123 26.19 -11.18 -13.24
CA SER A 123 27.42 -11.94 -13.51
C SER A 123 27.15 -13.39 -13.88
N ALA A 124 27.95 -13.93 -14.81
CA ALA A 124 27.92 -15.34 -15.21
C ALA A 124 28.41 -16.29 -14.10
N THR A 125 29.16 -15.77 -13.12
CA THR A 125 29.57 -16.50 -11.90
C THR A 125 29.05 -15.76 -10.67
N PRO A 126 27.77 -15.92 -10.33
CA PRO A 126 27.18 -15.18 -9.24
C PRO A 126 27.76 -15.60 -7.90
N THR A 127 28.15 -14.62 -7.09
CA THR A 127 28.39 -14.88 -5.67
C THR A 127 27.05 -15.17 -5.01
N PRO A 128 26.90 -16.29 -4.29
CA PRO A 128 25.64 -16.61 -3.63
C PRO A 128 25.36 -15.53 -2.58
N ILE A 129 24.19 -14.89 -2.69
CA ILE A 129 23.74 -13.89 -1.72
C ILE A 129 23.41 -14.63 -0.42
N PRO A 130 24.10 -14.33 0.70
CA PRO A 130 23.81 -15.00 1.95
C PRO A 130 22.43 -14.58 2.49
N PRO A 131 21.71 -15.48 3.19
CA PRO A 131 20.42 -15.18 3.80
C PRO A 131 20.39 -13.89 4.62
N SER A 132 21.47 -13.61 5.36
CA SER A 132 21.61 -12.43 6.20
C SER A 132 21.46 -11.11 5.43
N VAL A 133 21.79 -11.08 4.13
CA VAL A 133 21.63 -9.88 3.31
C VAL A 133 20.16 -9.62 3.02
N PHE A 134 19.35 -10.65 2.81
CA PHE A 134 17.90 -10.49 2.65
C PHE A 134 17.22 -10.12 3.98
N GLU A 135 17.71 -10.64 5.09
CA GLU A 135 17.29 -10.23 6.44
C GLU A 135 17.62 -8.76 6.72
N ASP A 136 18.83 -8.31 6.35
CA ASP A 136 19.23 -6.90 6.42
C ASP A 136 18.36 -6.03 5.49
N CYS A 137 18.02 -6.51 4.29
CA CYS A 137 17.07 -5.84 3.41
C CYS A 137 15.71 -5.68 4.09
N CYS A 138 15.18 -6.73 4.72
CA CYS A 138 13.89 -6.67 5.44
C CYS A 138 13.92 -5.57 6.50
N LEU A 139 14.98 -5.53 7.30
CA LEU A 139 15.15 -4.52 8.34
C LEU A 139 15.29 -3.11 7.75
N THR A 140 16.07 -2.92 6.70
CA THR A 140 16.24 -1.61 6.04
C THR A 140 14.92 -1.08 5.49
N ILE A 141 14.03 -1.96 5.01
CA ILE A 141 12.67 -1.58 4.65
C ILE A 141 11.91 -1.13 5.89
N GLU A 142 11.86 -1.93 6.95
CA GLU A 142 11.15 -1.59 8.20
C GLU A 142 11.63 -0.26 8.81
N GLU A 143 12.92 0.02 8.76
CA GLU A 143 13.52 1.28 9.25
C GLU A 143 13.16 2.50 8.39
N SER A 144 12.91 2.28 7.09
CA SER A 144 12.53 3.33 6.15
C SER A 144 11.03 3.66 6.20
N LEU A 145 10.22 2.82 6.85
CA LEU A 145 8.78 3.03 7.03
C LEU A 145 8.48 4.04 8.16
N ASN A 146 7.25 4.54 8.15
CA ASN A 146 6.79 5.62 9.00
C ASN A 146 6.76 5.22 10.47
N SER A 147 6.66 6.25 11.32
CA SER A 147 6.69 6.07 12.77
C SER A 147 5.57 5.16 13.27
N VAL A 148 4.40 5.16 12.63
CA VAL A 148 3.25 4.34 13.05
C VAL A 148 3.51 2.86 12.79
N TYR A 149 4.05 2.51 11.62
CA TYR A 149 4.48 1.14 11.33
C TYR A 149 5.54 0.67 12.34
N ARG A 150 6.57 1.49 12.57
CA ARG A 150 7.65 1.16 13.51
C ARG A 150 7.14 1.06 14.96
N GLN A 151 6.18 1.88 15.35
CA GLN A 151 5.47 1.77 16.64
C GLN A 151 4.73 0.43 16.74
N GLY A 152 3.97 0.04 15.70
CA GLY A 152 3.24 -1.23 15.65
C GLY A 152 4.14 -2.46 15.79
N ARG A 153 5.36 -2.39 15.25
CA ARG A 153 6.41 -3.42 15.40
C ARG A 153 7.04 -3.45 16.79
N VAL A 154 7.38 -2.28 17.35
CA VAL A 154 8.20 -2.17 18.57
C VAL A 154 7.37 -2.18 19.84
N SER A 155 6.35 -1.31 19.90
CA SER A 155 5.55 -1.03 21.09
C SER A 155 4.28 -1.86 21.11
N ASP A 156 3.42 -1.68 20.10
CA ASP A 156 2.04 -2.15 20.17
C ASP A 156 1.91 -3.64 19.85
N LYS A 157 2.96 -4.22 19.22
CA LYS A 157 3.03 -5.62 18.77
C LYS A 157 1.86 -6.04 17.88
N SER A 158 1.25 -5.06 17.21
CA SER A 158 0.13 -5.26 16.28
C SER A 158 0.58 -5.68 14.87
N ILE A 159 1.87 -5.50 14.55
CA ILE A 159 2.46 -5.84 13.26
C ILE A 159 3.58 -6.86 13.44
N GLY A 160 3.55 -7.96 12.69
CA GLY A 160 4.59 -8.99 12.63
C GLY A 160 5.81 -8.56 11.81
N PRO A 161 6.91 -9.33 11.85
CA PRO A 161 8.12 -9.03 11.08
C PRO A 161 7.84 -9.00 9.58
N LEU A 162 8.36 -7.98 8.91
CA LEU A 162 8.30 -7.91 7.45
C LEU A 162 8.96 -9.13 6.81
N GLU A 163 8.32 -9.66 5.78
CA GLU A 163 8.76 -10.83 5.03
C GLU A 163 9.13 -10.43 3.59
N ILE A 164 10.30 -10.86 3.13
CA ILE A 164 10.68 -10.83 1.71
C ILE A 164 10.64 -12.26 1.18
N LYS A 165 9.86 -12.47 0.11
CA LYS A 165 9.78 -13.71 -0.65
C LYS A 165 10.49 -13.52 -1.98
N ILE A 166 11.55 -14.29 -2.21
CA ILE A 166 12.27 -14.29 -3.49
C ILE A 166 11.52 -15.21 -4.44
N VAL A 167 11.16 -14.69 -5.61
CA VAL A 167 10.48 -15.46 -6.65
C VAL A 167 11.44 -15.85 -7.79
N GLU A 168 11.06 -16.88 -8.54
CA GLU A 168 11.77 -17.31 -9.75
C GLU A 168 11.87 -16.17 -10.77
N SER A 169 12.94 -16.14 -11.57
CA SER A 169 13.04 -15.21 -12.70
C SER A 169 11.96 -15.48 -13.75
N GLY A 170 11.37 -14.42 -14.30
CA GLY A 170 10.21 -14.48 -15.20
C GLY A 170 8.87 -14.68 -14.49
N THR A 171 8.82 -14.53 -13.16
CA THR A 171 7.57 -14.59 -12.40
C THR A 171 6.67 -13.40 -12.73
N PHE A 172 7.24 -12.20 -12.82
CA PHE A 172 6.49 -11.00 -13.17
C PHE A 172 6.05 -10.96 -14.64
N ASP A 173 6.78 -11.63 -15.54
CA ASP A 173 6.35 -11.83 -16.93
C ASP A 173 5.08 -12.68 -16.99
N LYS A 174 5.02 -13.77 -16.21
CA LYS A 174 3.81 -14.59 -16.12
C LYS A 174 2.64 -13.86 -15.46
N LEU A 175 2.94 -12.99 -14.49
CA LEU A 175 1.92 -12.12 -13.91
C LEU A 175 1.37 -11.13 -14.94
N MET A 176 2.24 -10.60 -15.82
CA MET A 176 1.83 -9.78 -16.95
C MET A 176 0.95 -10.57 -17.92
N ASP A 177 1.37 -11.77 -18.36
CA ASP A 177 0.56 -12.63 -19.25
C ASP A 177 -0.83 -12.91 -18.66
N TYR A 178 -0.89 -13.20 -17.36
CA TYR A 178 -2.15 -13.36 -16.64
C TYR A 178 -3.01 -12.09 -16.69
N ALA A 179 -2.44 -10.91 -16.48
CA ALA A 179 -3.17 -9.65 -16.59
C ALA A 179 -3.66 -9.37 -18.02
N LEU A 180 -2.86 -9.67 -19.04
CA LEU A 180 -3.23 -9.52 -20.45
C LEU A 180 -4.39 -10.44 -20.83
N SER A 181 -4.36 -11.70 -20.37
CA SER A 181 -5.46 -12.65 -20.59
C SER A 181 -6.79 -12.19 -19.96
N ASN A 182 -6.72 -11.38 -18.90
CA ASN A 182 -7.87 -10.77 -18.23
C ASN A 182 -8.27 -9.40 -18.81
N GLY A 183 -7.74 -9.04 -19.99
CA GLY A 183 -8.15 -7.84 -20.74
C GLY A 183 -7.33 -6.57 -20.47
N ALA A 184 -6.18 -6.68 -19.80
CA ALA A 184 -5.27 -5.53 -19.68
C ALA A 184 -4.62 -5.21 -21.04
N SER A 185 -4.41 -3.92 -21.31
CA SER A 185 -3.67 -3.47 -22.50
C SER A 185 -2.16 -3.63 -22.28
N ILE A 186 -1.48 -4.31 -23.21
CA ILE A 186 -0.03 -4.56 -23.15
C ILE A 186 0.80 -3.28 -23.03
N ASN A 187 0.40 -2.21 -23.74
CA ASN A 187 1.15 -0.95 -23.76
C ASN A 187 0.95 -0.09 -22.49
N GLN A 188 0.06 -0.50 -21.59
CA GLN A 188 -0.26 0.23 -20.35
C GLN A 188 0.05 -0.57 -19.10
N TYR A 189 0.44 -1.84 -19.24
CA TYR A 189 0.69 -2.69 -18.09
C TYR A 189 1.88 -2.17 -17.29
N LYS A 190 1.66 -2.04 -15.99
CA LYS A 190 2.70 -1.87 -14.97
C LYS A 190 2.42 -2.86 -13.86
N ALA A 191 3.46 -3.51 -13.34
CA ALA A 191 3.31 -4.40 -12.21
C ALA A 191 2.67 -3.64 -11.04
N PRO A 192 1.58 -4.14 -10.44
CA PRO A 192 0.94 -3.48 -9.32
C PRO A 192 1.88 -3.51 -8.12
N ARG A 193 2.03 -2.37 -7.42
CA ARG A 193 2.87 -2.27 -6.22
C ARG A 193 2.27 -2.97 -5.00
N CYS A 194 0.96 -3.20 -4.99
CA CYS A 194 0.27 -4.04 -4.02
C CYS A 194 -0.80 -4.88 -4.69
N VAL A 195 -0.83 -6.15 -4.35
CA VAL A 195 -1.83 -7.12 -4.83
C VAL A 195 -2.78 -7.48 -3.70
N LYS A 196 -4.08 -7.56 -4.00
CA LYS A 196 -5.11 -8.02 -3.04
C LYS A 196 -5.92 -9.21 -3.56
N TYR A 197 -5.77 -9.55 -4.83
CA TYR A 197 -6.56 -10.58 -5.48
C TYR A 197 -5.93 -11.95 -5.24
N THR A 198 -6.69 -12.84 -4.60
CA THR A 198 -6.20 -14.14 -4.12
C THR A 198 -5.52 -14.99 -5.21
N PRO A 199 -6.08 -15.16 -6.43
CA PRO A 199 -5.43 -15.95 -7.47
C PRO A 199 -4.03 -15.43 -7.89
N ILE A 200 -3.83 -14.11 -7.84
CA ILE A 200 -2.50 -13.51 -8.11
C ILE A 200 -1.52 -13.84 -6.98
N ILE A 201 -1.99 -13.79 -5.73
CA ILE A 201 -1.17 -14.13 -4.56
C ILE A 201 -0.79 -15.62 -4.58
N GLU A 202 -1.71 -16.50 -4.97
CA GLU A 202 -1.44 -17.93 -5.14
C GLU A 202 -0.42 -18.19 -6.25
N LEU A 203 -0.54 -17.50 -7.40
CA LEU A 203 0.44 -17.57 -8.48
C LEU A 203 1.84 -17.15 -7.99
N LEU A 204 1.95 -16.03 -7.26
CA LEU A 204 3.21 -15.56 -6.70
C LEU A 204 3.79 -16.55 -5.69
N ASN A 205 2.96 -17.05 -4.77
CA ASN A 205 3.37 -18.05 -3.77
C ASN A 205 3.86 -19.35 -4.40
N SER A 206 3.27 -19.79 -5.52
CA SER A 206 3.70 -21.00 -6.22
C SER A 206 5.11 -20.91 -6.83
N ARG A 207 5.65 -19.69 -6.96
CA ARG A 207 6.97 -19.40 -7.56
C ARG A 207 8.00 -18.90 -6.55
N VAL A 208 7.70 -19.01 -5.26
CA VAL A 208 8.63 -18.60 -4.21
C VAL A 208 9.75 -19.62 -4.11
N VAL A 209 10.98 -19.14 -4.23
CA VAL A 209 12.21 -19.93 -4.08
C VAL A 209 12.69 -19.92 -2.64
N SER A 210 12.59 -18.77 -1.97
CA SER A 210 13.00 -18.61 -0.56
C SER A 210 12.27 -17.45 0.11
N ASN A 211 12.26 -17.45 1.44
CA ASN A 211 11.55 -16.49 2.26
C ASN A 211 12.39 -16.10 3.48
N TYR A 212 12.46 -14.80 3.74
CA TYR A 212 13.29 -14.18 4.77
C TYR A 212 12.44 -13.21 5.59
N PHE A 213 12.72 -13.13 6.89
CA PHE A 213 12.03 -12.23 7.80
C PHE A 213 13.00 -11.21 8.38
N SER A 214 12.47 -10.05 8.76
CA SER A 214 13.26 -9.08 9.52
C SER A 214 13.76 -9.70 10.84
N PRO A 215 15.09 -9.72 11.09
CA PRO A 215 15.68 -10.44 12.22
C PRO A 215 15.48 -9.71 13.55
N LYS A 216 15.14 -8.41 13.52
CA LYS A 216 14.92 -7.58 14.70
C LYS A 216 13.90 -6.48 14.41
N CYS A 217 13.40 -5.84 15.45
CA CYS A 217 12.48 -4.71 15.27
C CYS A 217 13.24 -3.47 14.77
N PRO A 218 12.59 -2.60 13.98
CA PRO A 218 13.15 -1.31 13.57
C PRO A 218 13.30 -0.38 14.78
N LYS A 219 14.11 0.68 14.64
CA LYS A 219 14.27 1.68 15.68
C LYS A 219 13.02 2.52 15.79
N TRP A 220 12.48 2.59 17.00
CA TRP A 220 11.38 3.48 17.32
C TRP A 220 11.54 4.06 18.73
N VAL A 221 11.20 5.33 18.88
CA VAL A 221 11.12 6.00 20.17
C VAL A 221 9.79 6.77 20.24
N PRO A 222 9.10 6.80 21.39
CA PRO A 222 7.92 7.62 21.57
C PRO A 222 8.27 9.08 21.29
N GLY A 223 7.61 9.68 20.30
CA GLY A 223 7.74 11.11 20.04
C GLY A 223 7.04 11.91 21.13
N HIS A 224 7.78 12.47 22.09
CA HIS A 224 7.30 13.58 22.91
C HIS A 224 8.39 14.66 23.05
N LYS A 225 8.23 15.78 22.34
CA LYS A 225 8.44 17.06 23.02
C LYS A 225 7.28 17.18 24.01
N GLN A 226 7.56 16.93 25.28
CA GLN A 226 6.66 17.27 26.37
C GLN A 226 6.26 18.74 26.19
N TRP A 227 4.99 19.01 25.88
CA TRP A 227 4.41 20.33 26.11
C TRP A 227 4.07 20.44 27.60
N CYS A 228 5.07 20.26 28.46
CA CYS A 228 4.95 20.68 29.85
C CYS A 228 5.02 22.20 29.80
N THR A 229 3.86 22.84 29.77
CA THR A 229 3.68 24.22 30.26
C THR A 229 4.37 24.30 31.62
N LYS A 230 5.50 25.01 31.67
CA LYS A 230 6.00 25.54 32.93
C LYS A 230 4.98 26.58 33.37
N ASN A 231 4.28 26.26 34.46
CA ASN A 231 3.55 27.23 35.28
C ASN A 231 4.52 28.29 35.82
#